data_AF-A0A495J4D3-F1
#
_entry.id   AF-A0A495J4D3-F1
#
_cell.length_a   1.000
_cell.length_b   1.000
_cell.length_c   1.000
_cell.angle_alpha   90.00
_cell.angle_beta   90.00
_cell.angle_gamma   90.00
#
_symmetry.space_group_name_H-M   'P 1'
#
loop_
_entity.id
_entity.type
_entity.pdbx_description
1 polymer ?
#
loop_
_entity_poly.entity_id
_entity_poly.type
_entity_poly.pdbx_seq_one_letter_code
_entity_poly.pdbx_strand_id
1 'polypeptide(L)' 'MRQSIIHVTLLVKDYDDAIEFYVNKLNFKVVENTKLSDVKQSVLIQPPGFGRCYDIAISHFSVG' A
#
# COMPACT_ATOMS: atom_id res chain seq x y z
N MET A 1 -27.93 4.46 4.09
CA MET A 1 -26.92 3.70 3.31
C MET A 1 -25.57 3.86 3.99
N ARG A 2 -24.76 2.80 4.11
CA ARG A 2 -23.42 2.85 4.71
C ARG A 2 -22.38 2.73 3.60
N GLN A 3 -21.76 3.86 3.22
CA GLN A 3 -20.64 3.89 2.28
C GLN A 3 -19.35 3.66 3.05
N SER A 4 -18.45 2.85 2.50
CA SER A 4 -17.13 2.57 3.08
C SER A 4 -16.09 2.80 2.00
N ILE A 5 -14.99 3.47 2.34
CA ILE A 5 -13.83 3.58 1.44
C ILE A 5 -13.03 2.30 1.62
N ILE A 6 -13.01 1.46 0.59
CA ILE A 6 -12.43 0.11 0.65
C ILE A 6 -11.01 0.08 0.07
N HIS A 7 -10.70 0.98 -0.85
CA HIS A 7 -9.42 1.01 -1.55
C HIS A 7 -8.88 2.43 -1.62
N VAL A 8 -7.68 2.63 -1.08
CA VAL A 8 -6.98 3.93 -1.12
C VAL A 8 -5.63 3.71 -1.77
N THR A 9 -5.32 4.50 -2.79
CA THR A 9 -4.01 4.49 -3.44
C THR A 9 -3.19 5.68 -2.97
N LEU A 10 -1.99 5.42 -2.46
CA LEU A 10 -1.06 6.44 -1.98
C LEU A 10 0.17 6.47 -2.88
N LEU A 11 0.52 7.64 -3.40
CA LEU A 11 1.76 7.83 -4.14
C LEU A 11 2.88 8.14 -3.16
N VAL A 12 3.93 7.32 -3.15
CA VAL A 12 5.09 7.49 -2.27
C VAL A 12 6.34 7.77 -3.09
N LYS A 13 7.17 8.67 -2.57
CA LYS A 13 8.44 9.04 -3.19
C LYS A 13 9.52 8.00 -2.95
N ASP A 14 9.52 7.36 -1.79
CA ASP A 14 10.48 6.33 -1.40
C ASP A 14 9.69 5.08 -0.95
N TYR A 15 10.08 3.93 -1.48
CA TYR A 15 9.42 2.67 -1.19
C TYR A 15 9.79 2.16 0.21
N ASP A 16 11.05 2.26 0.60
CA ASP A 16 11.55 1.71 1.86
C ASP A 16 10.98 2.49 3.05
N ASP A 17 10.89 3.82 2.94
CA ASP A 17 10.26 4.66 3.96
C ASP A 17 8.77 4.35 4.13
N ALA A 18 8.07 4.10 3.03
CA ALA A 18 6.66 3.70 3.06
C ALA A 18 6.49 2.34 3.75
N ILE A 19 7.31 1.35 3.43
CA ILE A 19 7.24 0.03 4.07
C ILE A 19 7.58 0.13 5.56
N GLU A 20 8.62 0.88 5.94
CA GLU A 20 8.97 1.08 7.35
C GLU A 20 7.80 1.68 8.14
N PHE A 21 7.13 2.69 7.58
CA PHE A 21 6.00 3.32 8.26
C PHE A 21 4.78 2.38 8.34
N TYR A 22 4.31 1.85 7.20
CA TYR A 22 3.05 1.11 7.19
C TYR A 22 3.19 -0.33 7.71
N VAL A 23 4.29 -1.02 7.40
CA VAL A 23 4.51 -2.40 7.84
C VAL A 23 5.13 -2.44 9.24
N ASN A 24 6.18 -1.66 9.51
CA ASN A 24 6.88 -1.78 10.81
C ASN A 24 6.25 -0.92 11.92
N LYS A 25 5.82 0.32 11.65
CA LYS A 25 5.18 1.15 12.69
C LYS A 25 3.70 0.82 12.90
N LEU A 26 2.96 0.65 11.81
CA LEU A 26 1.50 0.41 11.86
C LEU A 26 1.13 -1.08 11.83
N ASN A 27 2.11 -1.96 11.62
CA ASN A 27 1.93 -3.41 11.65
C ASN A 27 0.98 -3.93 10.54
N PHE A 28 0.95 -3.25 9.38
CA PHE A 28 0.20 -3.70 8.21
C PHE A 28 0.93 -4.86 7.54
N LYS A 29 0.17 -5.71 6.85
CA LYS A 29 0.71 -6.86 6.13
C LYS A 29 0.78 -6.56 4.65
N VAL A 30 1.90 -6.90 4.02
CA VAL A 30 2.00 -6.89 2.56
C VAL A 30 1.18 -8.05 2.01
N VAL A 31 0.23 -7.73 1.14
CA VAL A 31 -0.65 -8.68 0.45
C VAL A 31 -0.10 -8.99 -0.93
N GLU A 32 0.35 -7.96 -1.66
CA GLU A 32 0.85 -8.09 -3.02
C GLU A 32 1.96 -7.07 -3.28
N ASN A 33 2.99 -7.45 -4.05
CA ASN A 33 3.99 -6.52 -4.56
C ASN A 33 4.13 -6.73 -6.08
N THR A 34 3.58 -5.79 -6.85
CA THR A 34 3.51 -5.87 -8.30
C THR A 34 4.34 -4.74 -8.93
N LYS A 35 5.35 -5.14 -9.70
CA LYS A 35 6.13 -4.21 -10.54
C LYS A 35 5.38 -4.00 -11.86
N LEU A 36 4.80 -2.82 -12.05
CA LEU A 36 4.00 -2.48 -13.23
C LEU A 36 4.86 -2.02 -14.42
N SER A 37 6.02 -1.41 -14.15
CA SER A 37 7.02 -1.03 -15.15
C SER A 37 8.36 -0.73 -14.47
N ASP A 38 9.39 -0.37 -15.23
CA ASP A 38 10.68 0.03 -14.64
C ASP A 38 10.62 1.31 -13.80
N VAL A 39 9.59 2.12 -13.99
CA VAL A 39 9.38 3.38 -13.26
C VAL A 39 8.26 3.31 -12.21
N LYS A 40 7.49 2.21 -12.16
CA LYS A 40 6.31 2.09 -11.30
C LYS A 40 6.21 0.73 -10.62
N GLN A 41 6.22 0.76 -9.30
CA GLN A 41 6.00 -0.41 -8.45
C GLN A 41 4.84 -0.14 -7.50
N SER A 42 3.90 -1.07 -7.38
CA SER A 42 2.74 -0.96 -6.50
C SER A 42 2.73 -2.10 -5.50
N VAL A 43 2.52 -1.78 -4.23
CA VAL A 43 2.44 -2.74 -3.13
C VAL A 43 1.10 -2.59 -2.44
N LEU A 44 0.36 -3.68 -2.42
CA LEU A 44 -0.90 -3.79 -1.70
C LEU A 44 -0.61 -4.19 -0.26
N ILE A 45 -1.13 -3.43 0.69
CA ILE A 45 -1.00 -3.70 2.11
C ILE A 45 -2.37 -3.70 2.78
N GLN A 46 -2.49 -4.47 3.87
CA GLN A 46 -3.71 -4.65 4.63
C GLN A 46 -3.47 -4.39 6.12
N PRO A 47 -4.33 -3.62 6.81
CA PRO A 47 -4.23 -3.41 8.25
C PRO A 47 -4.54 -4.70 9.04
N PRO A 48 -3.94 -4.86 10.23
CA PRO A 48 -4.21 -6.01 11.08
C PRO A 48 -5.64 -5.93 11.69
N GLY A 49 -6.31 -7.08 11.80
CA GLY A 49 -7.55 -7.21 12.58
C GLY A 49 -8.86 -6.94 11.81
N PHE A 50 -8.82 -6.47 10.57
CA PHE A 50 -10.03 -6.30 9.76
C PHE A 50 -10.29 -7.54 8.89
N GLY A 51 -11.34 -8.29 9.22
CA GLY A 51 -11.75 -9.54 8.56
C GLY A 51 -12.43 -9.36 7.19
N ARG A 52 -12.40 -8.16 6.59
CA ARG A 52 -12.87 -7.93 5.21
C ARG A 52 -11.92 -6.99 4.50
N CYS A 53 -11.58 -7.37 3.26
CA CYS A 53 -11.01 -6.58 2.15
C CYS A 53 -11.09 -5.07 2.40
N TYR A 54 -10.04 -4.49 2.97
CA TYR A 54 -9.77 -3.05 3.03
C TYR A 54 -8.30 -2.92 2.67
N ASP A 55 -8.02 -2.78 1.39
CA ASP A 55 -6.68 -2.90 0.86
C ASP A 55 -6.16 -1.51 0.49
N ILE A 56 -4.97 -1.16 0.96
CA ILE A 56 -4.31 0.10 0.65
C ILE A 56 -3.21 -0.20 -0.37
N ALA A 57 -3.27 0.44 -1.53
CA ALA A 57 -2.25 0.31 -2.56
C ALA A 57 -1.23 1.44 -2.41
N ILE A 58 -0.01 1.11 -1.99
CA ILE A 58 1.13 2.01 -2.02
C ILE A 58 1.75 1.94 -3.42
N SER A 59 1.65 3.02 -4.18
CA SER A 59 2.32 3.16 -5.48
C SER A 59 3.57 3.98 -5.31
N HIS A 60 4.73 3.41 -5.63
CA HIS A 60 5.98 4.14 -5.77
C HIS A 60 6.17 4.54 -7.24
N PHE A 61 6.51 5.79 -7.47
CA PHE A 61 6.89 6.30 -8.79
C PHE A 61 8.30 6.84 -8.72
N SER A 62 9.22 6.14 -9.40
CA SER A 62 10.60 6.57 -9.55
C SER A 62 10.62 7.68 -10.59
N VAL A 63 10.65 8.93 -10.12
CA VAL A 63 10.90 10.09 -10.98
C VAL A 63 12.40 10.08 -11.29
N GLY A 64 12.75 9.71 -12.52
CA GLY A 64 14.12 9.81 -13.04
C GLY A 64 14.62 11.23 -13.14
#